data_AF-A0ABC8UE37-F1
#
_entry.id   AF-A0ABC8UE37-F1
#
_cell.length_a   1.000
_cell.length_b   1.000
_cell.length_c   1.000
_cell.angle_alpha   90.00
_cell.angle_beta   90.00
_cell.angle_gamma   90.00
#
_symmetry.space_group_name_H-M   'P 1'
#
loop_
_entity.id
_entity.type
_entity.pdbx_description
1 polymer ?
#
loop_
_entity_poly.entity_id
_entity_poly.type
_entity_poly.pdbx_seq_one_letter_code
_entity_poly.pdbx_strand_id
1 'polypeptide(L)'
;MGEALNGTVGLDIDEEKKVVEERLTELRGEKALERTITSAMKALGIQRARKYGWPNTYVFTKAMGEMLVGHLKENIPVVIIRPTIVTSTYKEPFPGWVEGIRTVDSFIVGYGKGRIRCFFGHPETVLDA
;
A
#
# COMPACT_ATOMS: atom_id res chain seq x y z
N MET A 1 2.95 -9.66 -17.94
CA MET A 1 2.23 -8.37 -17.92
C MET A 1 1.33 -8.38 -16.70
N GLY A 2 1.34 -7.34 -15.87
CA GLY A 2 0.60 -7.33 -14.60
C GLY A 2 -0.89 -7.02 -14.79
N GLU A 3 -1.77 -7.71 -14.07
CA GLU A 3 -3.21 -7.42 -14.08
C GLU A 3 -3.55 -6.29 -13.10
N ALA A 4 -4.14 -5.20 -13.59
CA ALA A 4 -4.63 -4.13 -12.73
C ALA A 4 -5.86 -4.56 -11.94
N LEU A 5 -6.04 -4.02 -10.72
CA LEU A 5 -7.17 -4.36 -9.85
C LEU A 5 -8.53 -4.01 -10.48
N ASN A 6 -8.58 -2.93 -11.27
CA ASN A 6 -9.78 -2.47 -11.97
C ASN A 6 -9.88 -2.97 -13.43
N GLY A 7 -9.03 -3.91 -13.85
CA GLY A 7 -9.00 -4.42 -15.23
C GLY A 7 -8.37 -3.48 -16.26
N THR A 8 -7.79 -2.36 -15.84
CA THR A 8 -7.03 -1.46 -16.75
C THR A 8 -5.82 -2.21 -17.32
N VAL A 9 -5.74 -2.30 -18.64
CA VAL A 9 -4.61 -2.92 -19.33
C VAL A 9 -3.39 -1.98 -19.32
N GLY A 10 -2.18 -2.52 -19.33
CA GLY A 10 -0.95 -1.73 -19.41
C GLY A 10 -0.38 -1.31 -18.06
N LEU A 11 -0.50 -2.17 -17.04
CA LEU A 11 0.38 -2.09 -15.88
C LEU A 11 1.68 -2.82 -16.21
N ASP A 12 2.68 -2.03 -16.60
CA ASP A 12 4.04 -2.49 -16.84
C ASP A 12 5.01 -1.75 -15.91
N ILE A 13 5.86 -2.50 -15.23
CA ILE A 13 6.70 -1.97 -14.15
C ILE A 13 7.85 -1.14 -14.70
N ASP A 14 8.36 -1.47 -15.89
CA ASP A 14 9.42 -0.71 -16.52
C ASP A 14 8.87 0.60 -17.09
N GLU A 15 7.64 0.58 -17.61
CA GLU A 15 6.92 1.83 -17.95
C GLU A 15 6.66 2.69 -16.71
N GLU A 16 6.21 2.13 -15.59
CA GLU A 16 6.01 2.88 -14.35
C GLU A 16 7.31 3.51 -13.83
N LYS A 17 8.44 2.77 -13.89
CA LYS A 17 9.76 3.31 -13.52
C LYS A 17 10.13 4.49 -14.42
N LYS A 18 9.95 4.35 -15.73
CA LYS A 18 10.24 5.41 -16.69
C LYS A 18 9.45 6.68 -16.39
N VAL A 19 8.14 6.55 -16.12
CA VAL A 19 7.28 7.68 -15.73
C VAL A 19 7.79 8.37 -14.47
N VAL A 20 8.23 7.61 -13.46
CA VAL A 20 8.78 8.14 -12.22
C VAL A 20 10.10 8.87 -12.45
N GLU A 21 10.99 8.31 -13.27
CA GLU A 21 12.30 8.89 -13.60
C GLU A 21 12.17 10.16 -14.43
N GLU A 22 11.32 10.16 -15.45
CA GLU A 22 11.02 11.34 -16.27
C GLU A 22 10.49 12.48 -15.41
N ARG A 23 9.50 12.20 -14.54
CA ARG A 23 8.93 13.23 -13.67
C ARG A 23 9.94 13.77 -12.66
N LEU A 24 10.78 12.91 -12.10
CA LEU A 24 11.83 13.33 -11.16
C LEU A 24 12.88 14.20 -11.86
N THR A 25 13.22 13.86 -13.10
CA THR A 25 14.21 14.59 -13.92
C THR A 25 13.69 15.97 -14.31
N GLU A 26 12.43 16.06 -14.72
CA GLU A 26 11.72 17.31 -15.01
C GLU A 26 11.76 18.26 -13.79
N LEU A 27 11.30 17.78 -12.63
CA LEU A 27 11.25 18.59 -11.40
C LEU A 27 12.63 19.06 -10.92
N ARG A 28 13.67 18.23 -11.12
CA ARG A 28 15.06 18.60 -10.83
C ARG A 28 15.60 19.62 -11.84
N GLY A 29 15.24 19.48 -13.11
CA GLY A 29 15.58 20.42 -14.18
C GLY A 29 15.00 21.82 -13.94
N GLU A 30 13.80 21.89 -13.36
CA GLU A 30 13.15 23.12 -12.91
C GLU A 30 13.80 23.74 -11.67
N LYS A 31 14.82 23.10 -11.09
CA LYS A 31 15.44 23.48 -9.80
C LYS A 31 14.40 23.63 -8.68
N ALA A 32 13.37 22.78 -8.69
CA ALA A 32 12.34 22.80 -7.65
C ALA A 32 12.95 22.49 -6.27
N LEU A 33 12.38 23.08 -5.23
CA LEU A 33 12.75 22.79 -3.84
C LEU A 33 12.48 21.31 -3.52
N GLU A 34 13.35 20.66 -2.73
CA GLU A 34 13.19 19.25 -2.31
C GLU A 34 11.82 18.94 -1.69
N ARG A 35 11.25 19.89 -0.93
CA ARG A 35 9.89 19.74 -0.37
C ARG A 35 8.81 19.69 -1.47
N THR A 36 8.98 20.47 -2.52
CA THR A 36 8.08 20.49 -3.68
C THR A 36 8.22 19.19 -4.47
N ILE A 37 9.46 18.74 -4.72
CA ILE A 37 9.75 17.44 -5.36
C ILE A 37 9.07 16.32 -4.58
N THR A 38 9.31 16.25 -3.27
CA THR A 38 8.72 15.23 -2.38
C THR A 38 7.19 15.24 -2.45
N SER A 39 6.56 16.43 -2.44
CA SER A 39 5.10 16.56 -2.48
C SER A 39 4.53 16.14 -3.84
N ALA A 40 5.18 16.54 -4.93
CA ALA A 40 4.80 16.17 -6.29
C ALA A 40 4.93 14.66 -6.52
N MET A 41 6.03 14.04 -6.07
CA MET A 41 6.24 12.59 -6.20
C MET A 41 5.24 11.77 -5.37
N LYS A 42 4.85 12.26 -4.18
CA LYS A 42 3.76 11.66 -3.40
C LYS A 42 2.43 11.71 -4.15
N ALA A 43 2.10 12.88 -4.73
CA ALA A 43 0.87 13.04 -5.52
C ALA A 43 0.86 12.13 -6.75
N LEU A 44 2.00 12.04 -7.47
CA LEU A 44 2.18 11.13 -8.60
C LEU A 44 1.93 9.68 -8.18
N GLY A 45 2.55 9.21 -7.10
CA GLY A 45 2.34 7.84 -6.62
C GLY A 45 0.87 7.54 -6.33
N ILE A 46 0.15 8.45 -5.67
CA ILE A 46 -1.29 8.31 -5.41
C ILE A 46 -2.08 8.26 -6.73
N GLN A 47 -1.73 9.09 -7.70
CA GLN A 47 -2.34 9.09 -9.02
C GLN A 47 -2.12 7.76 -9.75
N ARG A 48 -0.90 7.20 -9.71
CA ARG A 48 -0.60 5.89 -10.33
C ARG A 48 -1.40 4.77 -9.68
N ALA A 49 -1.44 4.71 -8.34
CA ALA A 49 -2.23 3.70 -7.62
C ALA A 49 -3.71 3.75 -8.03
N ARG A 50 -4.30 4.95 -8.05
CA ARG A 50 -5.71 5.15 -8.44
C ARG A 50 -5.99 4.78 -9.89
N LYS A 51 -5.06 5.09 -10.82
CA LYS A 51 -5.19 4.75 -12.25
C LYS A 51 -5.50 3.27 -12.43
N TYR A 52 -4.84 2.41 -11.66
CA TYR A 52 -4.99 0.96 -11.75
C TYR A 52 -5.90 0.36 -10.67
N GLY A 53 -6.65 1.20 -9.94
CA GLY A 53 -7.70 0.77 -9.01
C GLY A 53 -7.26 0.57 -7.56
N TRP A 54 -5.98 0.75 -7.22
CA TRP A 54 -5.52 0.58 -5.84
C TRP A 54 -5.79 1.82 -4.97
N PRO A 55 -6.24 1.63 -3.71
CA PRO A 55 -6.64 2.74 -2.84
C PRO A 55 -5.46 3.58 -2.34
N ASN A 56 -4.25 3.02 -2.32
CA ASN A 56 -3.04 3.74 -1.89
C ASN A 56 -1.77 3.14 -2.53
N THR A 57 -0.66 3.87 -2.42
CA THR A 57 0.64 3.50 -2.97
C THR A 57 1.25 2.25 -2.33
N TYR A 58 0.94 1.97 -1.06
CA TYR A 58 1.47 0.80 -0.37
C TYR A 58 0.92 -0.50 -0.97
N VAL A 59 -0.41 -0.63 -1.07
CA VAL A 59 -1.01 -1.84 -1.65
C VAL A 59 -0.71 -1.95 -3.15
N PHE A 60 -0.59 -0.82 -3.85
CA PHE A 60 -0.16 -0.80 -5.25
C PHE A 60 1.26 -1.36 -5.44
N THR A 61 2.22 -0.90 -4.64
CA THR A 61 3.61 -1.38 -4.75
C THR A 61 3.76 -2.83 -4.30
N LYS A 62 2.98 -3.30 -3.31
CA LYS A 62 2.92 -4.72 -2.95
C LYS A 62 2.39 -5.58 -4.09
N ALA A 63 1.30 -5.17 -4.73
CA ALA A 63 0.74 -5.88 -5.89
C ALA A 63 1.76 -5.96 -7.04
N MET A 64 2.44 -4.85 -7.37
CA MET A 64 3.51 -4.87 -8.38
C MET A 64 4.67 -5.80 -8.00
N GLY A 65 5.04 -5.84 -6.71
CA GLY A 65 6.07 -6.77 -6.22
C GLY A 65 5.68 -8.23 -6.42
N GLU A 66 4.43 -8.59 -6.12
CA GLU A 66 3.92 -9.95 -6.37
C GLU A 66 3.93 -10.31 -7.87
N MET A 67 3.61 -9.35 -8.74
CA MET A 67 3.69 -9.54 -10.20
C MET A 67 5.14 -9.80 -10.65
N LEU A 68 6.12 -9.05 -10.12
CA LEU A 68 7.53 -9.30 -10.40
C LEU A 68 7.96 -10.69 -9.96
N VAL A 69 7.58 -11.09 -8.76
CA VAL A 69 7.90 -12.44 -8.26
C VAL A 69 7.28 -13.49 -9.17
N GLY A 70 6.02 -13.32 -9.59
CA GLY A 70 5.35 -14.21 -10.53
C GLY A 70 6.06 -14.33 -11.89
N HIS A 71 6.59 -13.23 -12.41
CA HIS A 71 7.33 -13.20 -13.68
C HIS A 71 8.77 -13.73 -13.56
N LEU A 72 9.45 -13.46 -12.44
CA LEU A 72 10.89 -13.73 -12.26
C LEU A 72 11.18 -15.06 -11.54
N LYS A 73 10.17 -15.76 -11.02
CA LYS A 73 10.39 -17.01 -10.26
C LYS A 73 11.00 -18.15 -11.09
N GLU A 74 10.93 -18.10 -12.42
CA GLU A 74 11.36 -19.18 -13.31
C GLU A 74 10.81 -20.55 -12.83
N ASN A 75 11.72 -21.48 -12.53
CA ASN A 75 11.44 -22.84 -12.06
C ASN A 75 11.41 -22.98 -10.52
N ILE A 76 11.56 -21.88 -9.77
CA ILE A 76 11.52 -21.89 -8.31
C ILE A 76 10.05 -21.98 -7.85
N PRO A 77 9.70 -22.94 -6.99
CA PRO A 77 8.39 -22.96 -6.33
C PRO A 77 8.21 -21.75 -5.43
N VAL A 78 7.12 -21.01 -5.61
CA VAL A 78 6.83 -19.79 -4.84
C VAL A 78 5.43 -19.85 -4.26
N VAL A 79 5.29 -19.47 -2.99
CA VAL A 79 4.02 -19.25 -2.29
C VAL A 79 3.98 -17.79 -1.83
N ILE A 80 2.88 -17.11 -2.12
CA ILE A 80 2.62 -15.73 -1.64
C ILE A 80 1.52 -15.82 -0.59
N ILE A 81 1.84 -15.41 0.64
CA ILE A 81 0.89 -15.31 1.75
C ILE A 81 0.53 -13.84 1.93
N ARG A 82 -0.78 -13.54 1.97
CA ARG A 82 -1.31 -12.18 2.15
C ARG A 82 -2.02 -12.08 3.50
N PRO A 83 -1.28 -11.95 4.61
CA PRO A 83 -1.90 -11.75 5.92
C PRO A 83 -2.65 -10.41 5.94
N THR A 84 -3.68 -10.34 6.77
CA THR A 84 -4.38 -9.09 7.07
C THR A 84 -3.59 -8.27 8.09
N ILE A 85 -4.20 -7.21 8.63
CA ILE A 85 -3.53 -6.29 9.55
C ILE A 85 -3.16 -7.06 10.83
N VAL A 86 -1.87 -7.12 11.13
CA VAL A 86 -1.37 -7.74 12.37
C VAL A 86 -1.32 -6.70 13.49
N THR A 87 -1.96 -7.02 14.62
CA THR A 87 -1.99 -6.21 15.84
C THR A 87 -1.23 -6.88 16.98
N SER A 88 -1.39 -6.37 18.21
CA SER A 88 -0.84 -6.99 19.41
C SER A 88 -1.44 -8.37 19.64
N THR A 89 -0.64 -9.27 20.19
CA THR A 89 -1.02 -10.65 20.50
C THR A 89 -1.17 -10.80 22.01
N TYR A 90 -2.37 -11.20 22.47
CA TYR A 90 -2.59 -11.41 23.89
C TYR A 90 -1.91 -12.69 24.41
N LYS A 91 -1.95 -13.78 23.63
CA LYS A 91 -1.43 -15.09 24.05
C LYS A 91 -0.70 -15.85 22.94
N GLU A 92 -1.31 -16.03 21.78
CA GLU A 92 -0.74 -16.81 20.67
C GLU A 92 -0.21 -15.88 19.56
N PRO A 93 0.88 -16.26 18.87
CA PRO A 93 1.78 -17.39 19.16
C PRO A 93 2.69 -17.15 20.38
N PHE A 94 2.79 -15.90 20.82
CA PHE A 94 3.37 -15.49 22.09
C PHE A 94 2.77 -14.13 22.48
N PRO A 95 2.66 -13.81 23.78
CA PRO A 95 2.22 -12.49 24.22
C PRO A 95 3.18 -11.41 23.71
N GLY A 96 2.65 -10.36 23.08
CA GLY A 96 3.44 -9.30 22.50
C GLY A 96 2.62 -8.06 22.20
N TRP A 97 3.23 -6.89 22.43
CA TRP A 97 2.64 -5.61 22.07
C TRP A 97 3.28 -5.11 20.79
N VAL A 98 2.48 -4.60 19.87
CA VAL A 98 3.01 -3.85 18.72
C VAL A 98 3.66 -2.58 19.26
N GLU A 99 4.86 -2.27 18.75
CA GLU A 99 5.55 -1.06 19.14
C GLU A 99 4.89 0.17 18.51
N GLY A 100 4.38 1.04 19.39
CA GLY A 100 3.73 2.29 19.04
C GLY A 100 2.24 2.15 18.70
N ILE A 101 1.61 3.29 18.43
CA ILE A 101 0.21 3.34 17.98
C ILE A 101 0.25 3.48 16.45
N ARG A 102 -0.10 2.41 15.73
CA ARG A 102 -0.21 2.43 14.26
C ARG A 102 -1.68 2.54 13.83
N THR A 103 -1.91 2.42 12.53
CA THR A 103 -3.18 2.71 11.84
C THR A 103 -4.42 2.23 12.59
N VAL A 104 -4.50 0.92 12.88
CA VAL A 104 -5.66 0.33 13.57
C VAL A 104 -5.61 0.54 15.08
N ASP A 105 -4.41 0.57 15.68
CA ASP A 105 -4.24 0.78 17.12
C ASP A 105 -4.82 2.13 17.57
N SER A 106 -4.76 3.16 16.71
CA SER A 106 -5.38 4.46 16.99
C SER A 106 -6.88 4.35 17.21
N PHE A 107 -7.56 3.51 16.42
CA PHE A 107 -9.00 3.24 16.57
C PHE A 107 -9.27 2.45 17.85
N ILE A 108 -8.48 1.41 18.11
CA ILE A 108 -8.61 0.57 19.31
C ILE A 108 -8.41 1.40 20.59
N VAL A 109 -7.36 2.22 20.64
CA VAL A 109 -7.07 3.10 21.78
C VAL A 109 -8.15 4.18 21.92
N GLY A 110 -8.61 4.76 20.82
CA GLY A 110 -9.69 5.76 20.82
C GLY A 110 -10.99 5.19 21.38
N TYR A 111 -11.34 3.96 21.01
CA TYR A 111 -12.49 3.23 21.54
C TYR A 111 -12.31 2.89 23.01
N GLY A 112 -11.16 2.29 23.40
CA GLY A 112 -10.87 1.94 24.79
C GLY A 112 -10.84 3.14 25.74
N LYS A 113 -10.50 4.34 25.24
CA LYS A 113 -10.56 5.60 26.00
C LYS A 113 -11.94 6.27 25.98
N GLY A 114 -12.95 5.67 25.33
CA GLY A 114 -14.30 6.23 25.19
C GLY A 114 -14.39 7.46 24.28
N ARG A 115 -13.34 7.77 23.52
CA ARG A 115 -13.31 8.92 22.58
C ARG A 115 -14.01 8.60 21.26
N ILE A 116 -13.96 7.34 20.84
CA ILE A 116 -14.68 6.82 19.68
C ILE A 116 -15.78 5.92 20.20
N ARG A 117 -17.04 6.28 19.94
CA ARG A 117 -18.21 5.53 20.40
C ARG A 117 -18.80 4.59 19.34
N CYS A 118 -18.54 4.86 18.06
CA CYS A 118 -18.97 4.05 16.94
C CYS A 118 -18.02 4.22 15.74
N PHE A 119 -18.02 3.25 14.83
CA PHE A 119 -17.30 3.30 13.56
C PHE A 119 -18.28 2.99 12.44
N PHE A 120 -18.31 3.83 11.40
CA PHE A 120 -19.18 3.63 10.25
C PHE A 120 -18.55 2.60 9.32
N GLY A 121 -19.26 1.51 9.08
CA GLY A 121 -18.90 0.48 8.11
C GLY A 121 -20.10 0.18 7.21
N HIS A 122 -19.83 -0.37 6.02
CA HIS A 122 -20.90 -0.92 5.20
C HIS A 122 -21.37 -2.24 5.85
N PRO A 123 -22.68 -2.51 5.97
CA PRO A 123 -23.18 -3.73 6.63
C PRO A 123 -22.63 -5.03 6.01
N GLU A 124 -22.39 -5.01 4.71
CA GLU A 124 -21.82 -6.13 3.94
C GLU A 124 -20.28 -6.20 3.99
N THR A 125 -19.61 -5.30 4.74
CA THR A 125 -18.15 -5.38 4.87
C THR A 125 -17.77 -6.59 5.72
N VAL A 126 -17.14 -7.57 5.10
CA VAL A 126 -16.49 -8.67 5.81
C VAL A 126 -15.23 -8.13 6.49
N LEU A 127 -15.18 -8.22 7.82
CA LEU A 127 -14.00 -7.90 8.62
C LEU A 127 -13.24 -9.19 8.94
N ASP A 128 -11.94 -9.15 8.75
CA ASP A 128 -11.05 -10.19 9.28
C ASP A 128 -10.74 -9.88 10.75
N ALA A 129 -10.65 -10.92 11.59
CA ALA A 129 -10.56 -10.82 13.05
C ALA A 129 -9.33 -11.54 13.61
#